data_AF-A0A3Q8W6P1-F1
#
_entry.id   AF-A0A3Q8W6P1-F1
#
_cell.length_a   1.000
_cell.length_b   1.000
_cell.length_c   1.000
_cell.angle_alpha   90.00
_cell.angle_beta   90.00
_cell.angle_gamma   90.00
#
_symmetry.space_group_name_H-M   'P 1'
#
loop_
_entity.id
_entity.type
_entity.pdbx_description
1 polymer ?
#
loop_
_entity_poly.entity_id
_entity_poly.type
_entity_poly.pdbx_seq_one_letter_code
_entity_poly.pdbx_strand_id
1 'polypeptide(L)'
;MPARLRGRGAPAGGGGLTPTGPPSSLKDPPGYYFSAGLPREITVDIEVLGTPRVIENGVPITAPTPESRHVLAVLAACPDRVVPASVLADELARRVPPEHAHAALHTAVRRLRERFAQALGAGSVRTPEAVLATRPGGYLLDTAGGRCDVRDFEREAGAGYRAMERGDHEQAAARLRRALDLWTGPALDGIDAGTWLRRRIACLDADRVSVLGQWAEAELALGRHRELRLALAVLRGSGTGRPGGAYLAALRRAEARVDAAGRARPAPGPSLTGAARR
;
A
#
# COMPACT_ATOMS: atom_id res chain seq x y z
N MET A 1 -80.89 -11.40 -3.34
CA MET A 1 -81.89 -11.26 -2.25
C MET A 1 -81.47 -12.20 -1.14
N PRO A 2 -81.34 -11.76 0.12
CA PRO A 2 -81.32 -10.39 0.69
C PRO A 2 -79.91 -10.05 1.25
N ALA A 3 -79.55 -8.91 1.86
CA ALA A 3 -79.94 -7.50 1.86
C ALA A 3 -78.79 -6.77 2.62
N ARG A 4 -78.07 -5.83 2.00
CA ARG A 4 -78.00 -4.38 2.29
C ARG A 4 -78.25 -3.92 3.74
N LEU A 5 -77.35 -3.07 4.25
CA LEU A 5 -77.55 -1.72 4.85
C LEU A 5 -76.13 -1.13 5.12
N ARG A 6 -75.58 -0.12 4.42
CA ARG A 6 -75.82 1.34 4.30
C ARG A 6 -75.58 2.18 5.57
N GLY A 7 -74.74 3.21 5.40
CA GLY A 7 -74.62 4.45 6.20
C GLY A 7 -73.15 4.89 6.29
N ARG A 8 -72.55 5.70 5.40
CA ARG A 8 -72.80 7.09 4.92
C ARG A 8 -72.71 8.14 6.03
N GLY A 9 -71.69 9.01 5.95
CA GLY A 9 -71.62 10.26 6.72
C GLY A 9 -70.24 10.93 6.71
N ALA A 10 -69.91 11.67 5.65
CA ALA A 10 -69.02 12.83 5.74
C ALA A 10 -69.90 14.08 6.01
N PRO A 11 -69.35 15.16 6.61
CA PRO A 11 -69.08 16.34 5.79
C PRO A 11 -67.81 17.11 6.17
N ALA A 12 -67.50 18.07 5.29
CA ALA A 12 -66.31 18.90 5.21
C ALA A 12 -66.44 20.27 5.91
N GLY A 13 -65.31 20.98 6.01
CA GLY A 13 -65.16 22.40 6.35
C GLY A 13 -64.34 22.59 7.63
N GLY A 14 -63.29 23.42 7.75
CA GLY A 14 -62.79 24.52 6.93
C GLY A 14 -62.21 25.59 7.88
N GLY A 15 -61.03 26.14 7.58
CA GLY A 15 -60.36 27.22 8.34
C GLY A 15 -59.34 26.69 9.36
N GLY A 16 -58.04 26.98 9.31
CA GLY A 16 -57.35 28.16 8.80
C GLY A 16 -56.98 29.05 9.99
N LEU A 17 -55.81 28.81 10.59
CA LEU A 17 -55.00 29.78 11.33
C LEU A 17 -53.67 29.13 11.76
N THR A 18 -52.58 29.74 11.29
CA THR A 18 -51.18 29.52 11.66
C THR A 18 -50.95 29.62 13.17
N PRO A 19 -49.89 28.98 13.68
CA PRO A 19 -48.85 29.81 14.29
C PRO A 19 -47.43 29.40 13.87
N THR A 20 -46.70 30.42 13.39
CA THR A 20 -45.34 30.77 13.85
C THR A 20 -44.39 29.63 14.18
N GLY A 21 -43.41 29.41 13.29
CA GLY A 21 -42.22 28.63 13.62
C GLY A 21 -41.34 29.33 14.67
N PRO A 22 -40.51 28.58 15.41
CA PRO A 22 -39.33 29.11 16.09
C PRO A 22 -38.08 28.92 15.20
N PRO A 23 -36.98 29.63 15.49
CA PRO A 23 -36.13 30.24 14.48
C PRO A 23 -35.07 29.29 13.90
N SER A 24 -34.76 29.51 12.62
CA SER A 24 -33.44 29.23 12.07
C SER A 24 -32.47 30.30 12.57
N SER A 25 -31.51 29.91 13.39
CA SER A 25 -30.12 30.42 13.43
C SER A 25 -29.36 29.63 14.51
N LEU A 26 -28.47 28.73 14.08
CA LEU A 26 -27.02 28.92 14.15
C LEU A 26 -26.54 28.85 15.61
N LYS A 27 -25.85 27.79 16.06
CA LYS A 27 -24.48 27.46 15.64
C LYS A 27 -24.05 26.19 16.40
N ASP A 28 -23.53 25.18 15.72
CA ASP A 28 -22.44 24.30 16.17
C ASP A 28 -22.01 23.35 15.02
N PRO A 29 -20.74 22.85 15.02
CA PRO A 29 -19.84 22.82 13.85
C PRO A 29 -19.93 21.55 12.98
N PRO A 30 -19.21 21.47 11.83
CA PRO A 30 -19.49 20.49 10.80
C PRO A 30 -18.83 19.14 11.08
N GLY A 31 -19.56 18.08 10.77
CA GLY A 31 -18.98 16.92 10.11
C GLY A 31 -18.53 15.77 11.01
N TYR A 32 -19.49 15.06 11.60
CA TYR A 32 -19.35 13.61 11.79
C TYR A 32 -20.74 12.97 11.63
N TYR A 33 -21.19 12.82 10.38
CA TYR A 33 -22.18 11.80 10.08
C TYR A 33 -21.51 10.45 10.33
N PHE A 34 -21.82 9.86 11.47
CA PHE A 34 -21.63 8.44 11.71
C PHE A 34 -22.53 7.71 10.74
N SER A 35 -22.03 7.43 9.53
CA SER A 35 -22.73 6.65 8.52
C SER A 35 -22.83 5.21 9.04
N ALA A 36 -24.00 4.88 9.55
CA ALA A 36 -24.37 3.49 9.81
C ALA A 36 -24.36 2.72 8.48
N GLY A 37 -23.37 1.82 8.35
CA GLY A 37 -23.48 0.57 7.61
C GLY A 37 -23.75 0.65 6.10
N LEU A 38 -22.78 1.16 5.33
CA LEU A 38 -22.44 0.45 4.09
C LEU A 38 -21.80 -0.89 4.52
N PRO A 39 -22.05 -2.02 3.83
CA PRO A 39 -21.26 -3.21 4.10
C PRO A 39 -19.80 -2.80 3.95
N ARG A 40 -19.01 -2.91 5.04
CA ARG A 40 -17.56 -2.70 4.94
C ARG A 40 -17.12 -3.62 3.81
N GLU A 41 -16.59 -3.06 2.73
CA GLU A 41 -15.95 -3.88 1.70
C GLU A 41 -14.92 -4.74 2.43
N ILE A 42 -15.12 -6.06 2.39
CA ILE A 42 -14.29 -7.00 3.16
C ILE A 42 -12.99 -7.18 2.39
N THR A 43 -12.03 -6.32 2.68
CA THR A 43 -10.76 -6.24 1.98
C THR A 43 -9.60 -6.74 2.84
N VAL A 44 -8.60 -7.28 2.15
CA VAL A 44 -7.32 -7.63 2.76
C VAL A 44 -6.29 -6.62 2.33
N ASP A 45 -5.78 -5.86 3.30
CA ASP A 45 -4.67 -4.96 3.08
C ASP A 45 -3.34 -5.69 3.31
N ILE A 46 -2.38 -5.41 2.44
CA ILE A 46 -1.08 -6.07 2.41
C ILE A 46 0.02 -5.03 2.39
N GLU A 47 0.97 -5.21 3.29
CA GLU A 47 2.21 -4.44 3.34
C GLU A 47 3.39 -5.39 3.34
N VAL A 48 4.28 -5.29 2.36
CA VAL A 48 5.47 -6.13 2.21
C VAL A 48 6.72 -5.34 1.82
N LEU A 49 6.64 -4.02 1.59
CA LEU A 49 7.76 -3.11 1.34
C LEU A 49 8.45 -2.68 2.65
N GLY A 50 8.67 -3.65 3.53
CA GLY A 50 9.11 -3.51 4.90
C GLY A 50 8.81 -4.81 5.66
N THR A 51 8.59 -4.71 6.97
CA THR A 51 8.09 -5.86 7.74
C THR A 51 6.71 -6.27 7.24
N PRO A 52 6.49 -7.55 6.87
CA PRO A 52 5.24 -7.96 6.26
C PRO A 52 4.06 -7.88 7.22
N ARG A 53 2.96 -7.29 6.75
CA ARG A 53 1.68 -7.23 7.45
C ARG A 53 0.55 -7.60 6.49
N VAL A 54 -0.39 -8.39 7.01
CA VAL A 54 -1.66 -8.70 6.35
C VAL A 54 -2.76 -8.31 7.31
N ILE A 55 -3.70 -7.50 6.85
CA ILE A 55 -4.73 -6.87 7.68
C ILE A 55 -6.08 -7.15 7.03
N GLU A 56 -6.97 -7.82 7.75
CA GLU A 56 -8.33 -8.13 7.30
C GLU A 56 -9.29 -7.16 8.00
N ASN A 57 -9.96 -6.26 7.26
CA ASN A 57 -10.89 -5.28 7.86
C ASN A 57 -10.31 -4.47 9.03
N GLY A 58 -9.04 -4.10 8.96
CA GLY A 58 -8.33 -3.42 10.04
C GLY A 58 -7.81 -4.33 11.17
N VAL A 59 -8.07 -5.63 11.11
CA VAL A 59 -7.59 -6.63 12.08
C VAL A 59 -6.30 -7.29 11.56
N PRO A 60 -5.16 -7.15 12.26
CA PRO A 60 -3.91 -7.79 11.85
C PRO A 60 -4.00 -9.32 11.91
N ILE A 61 -3.65 -9.99 10.81
CA ILE A 61 -3.58 -11.44 10.73
C ILE A 61 -2.24 -11.91 11.28
N THR A 62 -2.24 -12.29 12.56
CA THR A 62 -1.05 -12.82 13.23
C THR A 62 -0.90 -14.31 12.97
N ALA A 63 0.05 -14.66 12.11
CA ALA A 63 0.36 -16.05 11.79
C ALA A 63 0.90 -16.80 13.04
N PRO A 64 0.26 -17.91 13.46
CA PRO A 64 0.53 -18.52 14.77
C PRO A 64 1.85 -19.28 14.85
N THR A 65 2.40 -19.75 13.74
CA THR A 65 3.66 -20.51 13.69
C THR A 65 4.63 -19.99 12.62
N PRO A 66 5.94 -20.27 12.72
CA PRO A 66 6.92 -19.87 11.72
C PRO A 66 6.57 -20.29 10.28
N GLU A 67 6.03 -21.50 10.09
CA GLU A 67 5.61 -22.02 8.78
C GLU A 67 4.42 -21.22 8.23
N SER A 68 3.40 -20.97 9.06
CA SER A 68 2.24 -20.15 8.66
C SER A 68 2.63 -18.71 8.35
N ARG A 69 3.59 -18.14 9.09
CA ARG A 69 4.13 -16.80 8.82
C ARG A 69 4.85 -16.76 7.49
N HIS A 70 5.63 -17.79 7.20
CA HIS A 70 6.35 -17.92 5.92
C HIS A 70 5.39 -18.06 4.75
N VAL A 71 4.41 -18.95 4.84
CA VAL A 71 3.38 -19.13 3.81
C VAL A 71 2.62 -17.83 3.57
N LEU A 72 2.20 -17.14 4.63
CA LEU A 72 1.51 -15.86 4.52
C LEU A 72 2.40 -14.80 3.84
N ALA A 73 3.69 -14.73 4.17
CA ALA A 73 4.63 -13.81 3.55
C ALA A 73 4.82 -14.10 2.04
N VAL A 74 4.94 -15.38 1.65
CA VAL A 74 5.06 -15.78 0.24
C VAL A 74 3.80 -15.38 -0.56
N LEU A 75 2.61 -15.62 0.01
CA LEU A 75 1.35 -15.26 -0.62
C LEU A 75 1.16 -13.74 -0.68
N ALA A 76 1.51 -13.01 0.38
CA ALA A 76 1.45 -11.57 0.44
C ALA A 76 2.42 -10.88 -0.56
N ALA A 77 3.53 -11.53 -0.91
CA ALA A 77 4.46 -11.05 -1.94
C ALA A 77 3.88 -11.13 -3.37
N CYS A 78 2.83 -11.92 -3.56
CA CYS A 78 2.11 -12.16 -4.81
C CYS A 78 0.58 -12.12 -4.60
N PRO A 79 0.04 -10.97 -4.17
CA PRO A 79 -1.38 -10.84 -3.90
C PRO A 79 -2.21 -11.05 -5.17
N ASP A 80 -3.41 -11.62 -5.01
CA ASP A 80 -4.35 -11.89 -6.09
C ASP A 80 -3.81 -12.80 -7.21
N ARG A 81 -2.71 -13.51 -6.96
CA ARG A 81 -2.10 -14.48 -7.89
C ARG A 81 -1.99 -15.85 -7.23
N VAL A 82 -2.16 -16.89 -8.04
CA VAL A 82 -1.99 -18.26 -7.57
C VAL A 82 -0.49 -18.55 -7.42
N VAL A 83 -0.07 -18.90 -6.20
CA VAL A 83 1.25 -19.43 -5.92
C VAL A 83 1.16 -20.96 -5.92
N PRO A 84 1.97 -21.66 -6.74
CA PRO A 84 1.95 -23.12 -6.80
C PRO A 84 2.22 -23.77 -5.44
N ALA A 85 1.53 -24.86 -5.14
CA ALA A 85 1.73 -25.60 -3.89
C ALA A 85 3.16 -26.15 -3.76
N SER A 86 3.78 -26.54 -4.87
CA SER A 86 5.19 -26.96 -4.90
C SER A 86 6.14 -25.83 -4.50
N VAL A 87 5.94 -24.61 -5.02
CA VAL A 87 6.73 -23.43 -4.64
C VAL A 87 6.59 -23.15 -3.14
N LEU A 88 5.37 -23.22 -2.61
CA LEU A 88 5.12 -23.02 -1.17
C LEU A 88 5.77 -24.13 -0.32
N ALA A 89 5.74 -25.39 -0.78
CA ALA A 89 6.40 -26.50 -0.10
C ALA A 89 7.93 -26.37 -0.13
N ASP A 90 8.51 -26.03 -1.29
CA ASP A 90 9.96 -25.79 -1.45
C ASP A 90 10.45 -24.65 -0.55
N GLU A 91 9.65 -23.58 -0.44
CA GLU A 91 9.92 -22.47 0.49
C GLU A 91 9.92 -22.92 1.96
N LEU A 92 9.12 -23.92 2.31
CA LEU A 92 9.07 -24.53 3.65
C LEU A 92 10.17 -25.58 3.89
N ALA A 93 10.82 -26.11 2.86
CA ALA A 93 11.84 -27.17 3.00
C ALA A 93 13.08 -26.74 3.80
N ARG A 94 13.26 -25.44 4.07
CA ARG A 94 14.30 -24.93 4.99
C ARG A 94 13.88 -24.94 6.46
N ARG A 95 12.60 -25.18 6.74
CA ARG A 95 12.00 -25.15 8.09
C ARG A 95 11.61 -26.52 8.59
N VAL A 96 11.24 -27.40 7.67
CA VAL A 96 10.84 -28.78 7.95
C VAL A 96 11.57 -29.71 7.00
N PRO A 97 11.73 -31.00 7.36
CA PRO A 97 12.27 -31.98 6.43
C PRO A 97 11.48 -31.99 5.11
N PRO A 98 12.13 -32.10 3.94
CA PRO A 98 11.46 -31.97 2.64
C PRO A 98 10.27 -32.91 2.44
N GLU A 99 10.35 -34.13 2.95
CA GLU A 99 9.28 -35.13 2.90
C GLU A 99 8.02 -34.71 3.69
N HIS A 100 8.16 -33.79 4.64
CA HIS A 100 7.07 -33.23 5.44
C HIS A 100 6.57 -31.87 4.94
N ALA A 101 7.20 -31.28 3.91
CA ALA A 101 6.90 -29.92 3.46
C ALA A 101 5.44 -29.72 3.02
N HIS A 102 4.86 -30.69 2.30
CA HIS A 102 3.45 -30.64 1.90
C HIS A 102 2.50 -30.73 3.10
N ALA A 103 2.77 -31.62 4.06
CA ALA A 103 1.97 -31.75 5.27
C ALA A 103 2.04 -30.47 6.14
N ALA A 104 3.23 -29.88 6.24
CA ALA A 104 3.44 -28.60 6.90
C ALA A 104 2.68 -27.45 6.20
N LEU A 105 2.69 -27.41 4.86
CA LEU A 105 1.92 -26.45 4.08
C LEU A 105 0.42 -26.55 4.35
N HIS A 106 -0.16 -27.76 4.32
CA HIS A 106 -1.58 -27.96 4.61
C HIS A 106 -1.94 -27.50 6.04
N THR A 107 -1.07 -27.81 7.01
CA THR A 107 -1.24 -27.37 8.40
C THR A 107 -1.16 -25.85 8.52
N ALA A 108 -0.21 -25.21 7.85
CA ALA A 108 -0.06 -23.77 7.80
C ALA A 108 -1.29 -23.09 7.20
N VAL A 109 -1.79 -23.56 6.06
CA VAL A 109 -3.00 -23.03 5.40
C VAL A 109 -4.23 -23.18 6.30
N ARG A 110 -4.42 -24.34 6.93
CA ARG A 110 -5.53 -24.54 7.88
C ARG A 110 -5.50 -23.52 9.02
N ARG A 111 -4.33 -23.36 9.65
CA ARG A 111 -4.14 -22.40 10.75
C ARG A 111 -4.34 -20.94 10.31
N LEU A 112 -3.92 -20.60 9.10
CA LEU A 112 -4.18 -19.26 8.54
C LEU A 112 -5.68 -19.05 8.31
N ARG A 113 -6.40 -20.03 7.75
CA ARG A 113 -7.85 -19.95 7.59
C ARG A 113 -8.58 -19.77 8.92
N GLU A 114 -8.14 -20.44 9.98
CA GLU A 114 -8.68 -20.23 11.33
C GLU A 114 -8.47 -18.78 11.82
N ARG A 115 -7.32 -18.16 11.50
CA ARG A 115 -7.07 -16.74 11.83
C ARG A 115 -7.94 -15.80 11.00
N PHE A 116 -8.09 -16.05 9.71
CA PHE A 116 -9.03 -15.28 8.87
C PHE A 116 -10.47 -15.43 9.36
N ALA A 117 -10.90 -16.63 9.78
CA ALA A 117 -12.22 -16.85 10.36
C ALA A 117 -12.47 -15.97 11.58
N GLN A 118 -11.47 -15.89 12.48
CA GLN A 118 -11.53 -15.04 13.67
C GLN A 118 -11.61 -13.55 13.32
N ALA A 119 -10.87 -13.10 12.30
CA ALA A 119 -10.84 -11.70 11.87
C ALA A 119 -12.11 -11.26 11.10
N LEU A 120 -12.67 -12.15 10.28
CA LEU A 120 -13.90 -11.92 9.53
C LEU A 120 -15.13 -11.81 10.45
N GLY A 121 -15.16 -12.58 11.53
CA GLY A 121 -16.26 -12.59 12.50
C GLY A 121 -17.53 -13.28 11.99
N ALA A 122 -18.51 -13.43 12.89
CA ALA A 122 -19.80 -14.03 12.55
C ALA A 122 -20.61 -13.11 11.62
N GLY A 123 -21.11 -13.64 10.51
CA GLY A 123 -21.93 -12.89 9.55
C GLY A 123 -21.16 -12.22 8.41
N SER A 124 -19.85 -12.46 8.29
CA SER A 124 -19.09 -12.04 7.12
C SER A 124 -19.63 -12.66 5.82
N VAL A 125 -19.68 -11.87 4.75
CA VAL A 125 -20.06 -12.32 3.40
C VAL A 125 -18.95 -13.16 2.77
N ARG A 126 -17.69 -12.96 3.17
CA ARG A 126 -16.54 -13.75 2.72
C ARG A 126 -16.23 -14.85 3.73
N THR A 127 -15.88 -16.03 3.22
CA THR A 127 -15.35 -17.12 4.04
C THR A 127 -13.82 -17.10 4.05
N PRO A 128 -13.16 -17.74 5.03
CA PRO A 128 -11.71 -17.90 5.04
C PRO A 128 -11.17 -18.61 3.80
N GLU A 129 -11.95 -19.50 3.18
CA GLU A 129 -11.61 -20.17 1.92
C GLU A 129 -11.75 -19.24 0.72
N ALA A 130 -12.57 -18.20 0.80
CA ALA A 130 -12.61 -17.14 -0.22
C ALA A 130 -11.43 -16.19 -0.09
N VAL A 131 -10.97 -15.90 1.14
CA VAL A 131 -9.79 -15.05 1.39
C VAL A 131 -8.48 -15.79 1.05
N LEU A 132 -8.30 -16.98 1.62
CA LEU A 132 -7.18 -17.87 1.30
C LEU A 132 -7.70 -19.04 0.45
N ALA A 133 -7.82 -18.76 -0.84
CA ALA A 133 -8.42 -19.68 -1.81
C ALA A 133 -7.48 -20.80 -2.22
N THR A 134 -8.02 -22.02 -2.29
CA THR A 134 -7.40 -23.12 -3.01
C THR A 134 -7.84 -23.04 -4.47
N ARG A 135 -6.87 -22.94 -5.37
CA ARG A 135 -7.09 -22.98 -6.83
C ARG A 135 -6.39 -24.22 -7.40
N PRO A 136 -6.73 -24.67 -8.61
CA PRO A 136 -6.00 -25.76 -9.26
C PRO A 136 -4.49 -25.49 -9.23
N GLY A 137 -3.73 -26.40 -8.60
CA GLY A 137 -2.27 -26.33 -8.51
C GLY A 137 -1.68 -25.44 -7.39
N GLY A 138 -2.49 -24.72 -6.59
CA GLY A 138 -1.92 -23.82 -5.59
C GLY A 138 -2.90 -23.07 -4.70
N TYR A 139 -2.36 -22.02 -4.08
CA TYR A 139 -3.10 -21.16 -3.15
C TYR A 139 -3.01 -19.70 -3.59
N LEU A 140 -4.04 -18.93 -3.26
CA LEU A 140 -4.15 -17.52 -3.58
C LEU A 140 -4.66 -16.77 -2.36
N LEU A 141 -4.03 -15.62 -2.06
CA LEU A 141 -4.55 -14.65 -1.11
C LEU A 141 -5.33 -13.59 -1.89
N ASP A 142 -6.65 -13.59 -1.73
CA ASP A 142 -7.59 -12.72 -2.44
C ASP A 142 -7.84 -11.47 -1.61
N THR A 143 -7.36 -10.33 -2.10
CA THR A 143 -7.48 -9.04 -1.42
C THR A 143 -8.85 -8.40 -1.56
N ALA A 144 -9.69 -8.88 -2.49
CA ALA A 144 -10.94 -8.23 -2.90
C ALA A 144 -10.78 -6.73 -3.18
N GLY A 145 -9.64 -6.32 -3.74
CA GLY A 145 -9.35 -4.92 -4.04
C GLY A 145 -8.77 -4.11 -2.87
N GLY A 146 -8.42 -4.77 -1.76
CA GLY A 146 -7.74 -4.14 -0.63
C GLY A 146 -6.43 -3.46 -0.99
N ARG A 147 -5.93 -2.60 -0.11
CA ARG A 147 -4.70 -1.87 -0.35
C ARG A 147 -3.51 -2.83 -0.42
N CYS A 148 -2.64 -2.67 -1.41
CA CYS A 148 -1.36 -3.38 -1.43
C CYS A 148 -0.25 -2.39 -1.77
N ASP A 149 0.72 -2.27 -0.87
CA ASP A 149 1.84 -1.33 -1.02
C ASP A 149 2.69 -1.60 -2.28
N VAL A 150 2.86 -2.85 -2.71
CA VAL A 150 3.52 -3.20 -3.98
C VAL A 150 2.74 -2.67 -5.18
N ARG A 151 1.41 -2.84 -5.19
CA ARG A 151 0.57 -2.31 -6.28
C ARG A 151 0.57 -0.80 -6.30
N ASP A 152 0.51 -0.19 -5.12
CA ASP A 152 0.60 1.26 -4.96
C ASP A 152 1.95 1.78 -5.47
N PHE A 153 3.04 1.08 -5.13
CA PHE A 153 4.38 1.39 -5.60
C PHE A 153 4.50 1.28 -7.12
N GLU A 154 4.06 0.17 -7.72
CA GLU A 154 4.08 -0.04 -9.17
C GLU A 154 3.25 1.04 -9.90
N ARG A 155 2.10 1.42 -9.34
CA ARG A 155 1.24 2.48 -9.90
C ARG A 155 1.90 3.85 -9.86
N GLU A 156 2.42 4.26 -8.71
CA GLU A 156 3.09 5.56 -8.56
C GLU A 156 4.40 5.62 -9.36
N ALA A 157 5.19 4.54 -9.36
CA ALA A 157 6.40 4.44 -10.17
C ALA A 157 6.09 4.54 -11.67
N GLY A 158 5.11 3.76 -12.16
CA GLY A 158 4.69 3.81 -13.57
C GLY A 158 4.16 5.18 -13.99
N ALA A 159 3.42 5.88 -13.12
CA ALA A 159 2.98 7.24 -13.38
C ALA A 159 4.17 8.23 -13.44
N GLY A 160 5.16 8.05 -12.55
CA GLY A 160 6.39 8.82 -12.55
C GLY A 160 7.24 8.62 -13.81
N TYR A 161 7.41 7.39 -14.26
CA TYR A 161 8.14 7.08 -15.50
C TYR A 161 7.48 7.71 -16.73
N ARG A 162 6.14 7.62 -16.85
CA ARG A 162 5.41 8.31 -17.94
C ARG A 162 5.49 9.83 -17.87
N ALA A 163 5.69 10.41 -16.69
CA ALA A 163 5.94 11.85 -16.56
C ALA A 163 7.37 12.21 -17.00
N MET A 164 8.37 11.38 -16.66
CA MET A 164 9.74 11.53 -17.18
C MET A 164 9.80 11.49 -18.70
N GLU A 165 9.12 10.52 -19.32
CA GLU A 165 9.05 10.38 -20.78
C GLU A 165 8.46 11.61 -21.48
N ARG A 166 7.57 12.34 -20.79
CA ARG A 166 6.94 13.57 -21.29
C ARG A 166 7.72 14.84 -20.93
N GLY A 167 8.85 14.72 -20.22
CA GLY A 167 9.63 15.86 -19.72
C GLY A 167 8.98 16.62 -18.55
N ASP A 168 7.89 16.10 -17.99
CA ASP A 168 7.23 16.68 -16.81
C ASP A 168 7.95 16.24 -15.54
N HIS A 169 9.12 16.83 -15.31
CA HIS A 169 9.99 16.49 -14.18
C HIS A 169 9.34 16.78 -12.82
N GLU A 170 8.42 17.75 -12.74
CA GLU A 170 7.74 18.09 -11.49
C GLU A 170 6.74 16.99 -11.09
N GLN A 171 5.90 16.54 -12.03
CA GLN A 171 5.01 15.41 -11.77
C GLN A 171 5.80 14.11 -11.55
N ALA A 172 6.87 13.90 -12.31
CA ALA A 172 7.74 12.74 -12.13
C ALA A 172 8.33 12.68 -10.71
N ALA A 173 8.94 13.79 -10.26
CA ALA A 173 9.53 13.87 -8.93
C ALA A 173 8.50 13.57 -7.84
N ALA A 174 7.31 14.18 -7.91
CA ALA A 174 6.26 13.98 -6.93
C ALA A 174 5.75 12.52 -6.87
N ARG A 175 5.55 11.88 -8.03
CA ARG A 175 5.07 10.49 -8.13
C ARG A 175 6.12 9.48 -7.66
N LEU A 176 7.35 9.63 -8.13
CA LEU A 176 8.45 8.74 -7.73
C LEU A 176 8.78 8.88 -6.24
N ARG A 177 8.65 10.09 -5.67
CA ARG A 177 8.79 10.30 -4.23
C ARG A 177 7.72 9.53 -3.44
N ARG A 178 6.45 9.64 -3.82
CA ARG A 178 5.35 8.88 -3.19
C ARG A 178 5.59 7.37 -3.27
N ALA A 179 6.11 6.87 -4.38
CA ALA A 179 6.48 5.47 -4.51
C ALA A 179 7.56 5.08 -3.49
N LEU A 180 8.62 5.89 -3.33
CA LEU A 180 9.67 5.63 -2.34
C LEU A 180 9.18 5.71 -0.89
N ASP A 181 8.22 6.59 -0.59
CA ASP A 181 7.65 6.75 0.77
C ASP A 181 6.83 5.53 1.23
N LEU A 182 6.41 4.66 0.31
CA LEU A 182 5.74 3.39 0.65
C LEU A 182 6.70 2.37 1.30
N TRP A 183 8.01 2.56 1.13
CA TRP A 183 9.01 1.65 1.66
C TRP A 183 9.37 1.99 3.10
N THR A 184 9.03 1.12 4.03
CA THR A 184 9.38 1.27 5.45
C THR A 184 10.62 0.48 5.85
N GLY A 185 11.20 -0.32 4.95
CA GLY A 185 12.39 -1.13 5.20
C GLY A 185 12.82 -1.92 3.96
N PRO A 186 13.67 -2.95 4.10
CA PRO A 186 13.86 -3.99 3.10
C PRO A 186 12.53 -4.72 2.82
N ALA A 187 12.30 -5.17 1.59
CA ALA A 187 11.09 -5.94 1.29
C ALA A 187 11.08 -7.26 2.09
N LEU A 188 9.94 -7.57 2.70
CA LEU A 188 9.72 -8.75 3.55
C LEU A 188 10.74 -8.86 4.70
N ASP A 189 11.05 -7.73 5.33
CA ASP A 189 12.02 -7.67 6.43
C ASP A 189 11.64 -8.62 7.58
N GLY A 190 12.63 -9.34 8.11
CA GLY A 190 12.44 -10.36 9.14
C GLY A 190 11.96 -11.73 8.65
N ILE A 191 11.77 -11.95 7.35
CA ILE A 191 11.45 -13.27 6.77
C ILE A 191 12.72 -13.95 6.27
N ASP A 192 13.01 -15.15 6.80
CA ASP A 192 14.09 -16.01 6.27
C ASP A 192 13.62 -16.67 4.95
N ALA A 193 13.69 -15.90 3.87
CA ALA A 193 13.21 -16.25 2.54
C ALA A 193 13.95 -17.46 1.93
N GLY A 194 13.21 -18.38 1.30
CA GLY A 194 13.75 -19.43 0.43
C GLY A 194 14.13 -18.91 -0.95
N THR A 195 14.47 -19.81 -1.87
CA THR A 195 15.04 -19.45 -3.18
C THR A 195 14.06 -18.65 -4.04
N TRP A 196 12.78 -19.01 -4.04
CA TRP A 196 11.78 -18.33 -4.83
C TRP A 196 11.48 -16.94 -4.26
N LEU A 197 11.28 -16.85 -2.94
CA LEU A 197 10.97 -15.58 -2.28
C LEU A 197 12.14 -14.60 -2.35
N ARG A 198 13.38 -15.08 -2.24
CA ARG A 198 14.58 -14.25 -2.44
C ARG A 198 14.64 -13.62 -3.82
N ARG A 199 14.24 -14.33 -4.87
CA ARG A 199 14.16 -13.74 -6.23
C ARG A 199 13.10 -12.64 -6.29
N ARG A 200 11.92 -12.85 -5.67
CA ARG A 200 10.87 -11.84 -5.61
C ARG A 200 11.33 -10.59 -4.85
N ILE A 201 11.98 -10.76 -3.70
CA ILE A 201 12.59 -9.66 -2.93
C ILE A 201 13.61 -8.90 -3.79
N ALA A 202 14.51 -9.61 -4.46
CA ALA A 202 15.52 -9.00 -5.33
C ALA A 202 14.92 -8.19 -6.47
N CYS A 203 13.81 -8.64 -7.08
CA CYS A 203 13.07 -7.86 -8.08
C CYS A 203 12.51 -6.57 -7.49
N LEU A 204 11.84 -6.64 -6.32
CA LEU A 204 11.29 -5.46 -5.66
C LEU A 204 12.40 -4.44 -5.30
N ASP A 205 13.52 -4.92 -4.77
CA ASP A 205 14.68 -4.07 -4.45
C ASP A 205 15.29 -3.44 -5.70
N ALA A 206 15.35 -4.16 -6.82
CA ALA A 206 15.82 -3.62 -8.09
C ALA A 206 14.89 -2.51 -8.61
N ASP A 207 13.57 -2.68 -8.49
CA ASP A 207 12.60 -1.66 -8.86
C ASP A 207 12.76 -0.40 -7.99
N ARG A 208 12.96 -0.57 -6.67
CA ARG A 208 13.25 0.54 -5.75
C ARG A 208 14.49 1.32 -6.17
N VAL A 209 15.55 0.63 -6.56
CA VAL A 209 16.79 1.24 -7.06
C VAL A 209 16.54 2.06 -8.32
N SER A 210 15.74 1.53 -9.25
CA SER A 210 15.37 2.24 -10.49
C SER A 210 14.55 3.50 -10.19
N VAL A 211 13.53 3.40 -9.34
CA VAL A 211 12.70 4.56 -8.92
C VAL A 211 13.55 5.63 -8.25
N LEU A 212 14.48 5.25 -7.37
CA LEU A 212 15.39 6.18 -6.72
C LEU A 212 16.26 6.93 -7.74
N GLY A 213 16.80 6.22 -8.73
CA GLY A 213 17.59 6.81 -9.81
C GLY A 213 16.80 7.86 -10.59
N GLN A 214 15.59 7.48 -11.04
CA GLN A 214 14.72 8.36 -11.82
C GLN A 214 14.22 9.56 -11.01
N TRP A 215 13.93 9.39 -9.71
CA TRP A 215 13.56 10.52 -8.85
C TRP A 215 14.72 11.50 -8.69
N ALA A 216 15.95 11.00 -8.48
CA ALA A 216 17.12 11.87 -8.41
C ALA A 216 17.37 12.62 -9.73
N GLU A 217 17.18 11.96 -10.88
CA GLU A 217 17.27 12.61 -12.20
C GLU A 217 16.23 13.72 -12.38
N ALA A 218 14.97 13.48 -11.97
CA ALA A 218 13.91 14.48 -12.02
C ALA A 218 14.22 15.72 -11.16
N GLU A 219 14.67 15.52 -9.92
CA GLU A 219 15.01 16.62 -8.99
C GLU A 219 16.24 17.41 -9.46
N LEU A 220 17.22 16.75 -10.08
CA LEU A 220 18.38 17.40 -10.71
C LEU A 220 17.95 18.25 -11.91
N ALA A 221 17.05 17.75 -12.76
CA ALA A 221 16.52 18.51 -13.89
C ALA A 221 15.75 19.78 -13.44
N LEU A 222 15.11 19.74 -12.26
CA LEU A 222 14.45 20.88 -11.65
C LEU A 222 15.41 21.84 -10.90
N GLY A 223 16.71 21.51 -10.81
CA GLY A 223 17.70 22.30 -10.08
C GLY A 223 17.56 22.24 -8.55
N ARG A 224 16.78 21.30 -8.01
CA ARG A 224 16.47 21.15 -6.57
C ARG A 224 17.56 20.38 -5.81
N HIS A 225 18.82 20.74 -6.06
CA HIS A 225 19.99 19.99 -5.57
C HIS A 225 20.07 19.96 -4.04
N ARG A 226 19.68 21.05 -3.37
CA ARG A 226 19.74 21.14 -1.91
C ARG A 226 18.69 20.25 -1.26
N GLU A 227 17.47 20.30 -1.77
CA GLU A 227 16.33 19.51 -1.31
C GLU A 227 16.59 18.02 -1.53
N LEU A 228 17.09 17.64 -2.72
CA LEU A 228 17.45 16.27 -3.03
C LEU A 228 18.52 15.72 -2.07
N ARG A 229 19.57 16.49 -1.76
CA ARG A 229 20.59 16.07 -0.78
C ARG A 229 20.02 15.80 0.61
N LEU A 230 19.12 16.66 1.09
CA LEU A 230 18.46 16.46 2.39
C LEU A 230 17.56 15.22 2.35
N ALA A 231 16.79 15.06 1.28
CA ALA A 231 15.88 13.94 1.13
C ALA A 231 16.60 12.59 0.97
N LEU A 232 17.77 12.53 0.31
CA LEU A 232 18.63 11.35 0.24
C LEU A 232 19.21 10.98 1.62
N ALA A 233 19.61 11.97 2.41
CA ALA A 233 20.07 11.75 3.79
C ALA A 233 18.96 11.16 4.67
N VAL A 234 17.72 11.64 4.53
CA VAL A 234 16.55 11.07 5.21
C VAL A 234 16.32 9.62 4.77
N LEU A 235 16.32 9.35 3.46
CA LEU A 235 16.11 7.99 2.93
C LEU A 235 17.15 6.97 3.39
N ARG A 236 18.37 7.42 3.67
CA ARG A 236 19.44 6.59 4.26
C ARG A 236 19.16 6.23 5.71
N GLY A 237 18.61 7.16 6.48
CA GLY A 237 18.31 6.99 7.90
C GLY A 237 16.92 6.41 8.17
N SER A 238 16.03 6.41 7.18
CA SER A 238 14.65 5.94 7.32
C SER A 238 14.54 4.44 7.11
N GLY A 239 13.84 3.77 8.02
CA GLY A 239 13.35 2.41 7.86
C GLY A 239 13.70 1.49 9.02
N THR A 240 12.93 0.43 9.19
CA THR A 240 13.26 -0.70 10.06
C THR A 240 14.14 -1.68 9.27
N GLY A 241 15.16 -2.25 9.91
CA GLY A 241 16.08 -3.19 9.28
C GLY A 241 17.21 -2.52 8.49
N ARG A 242 18.20 -3.32 8.05
CA ARG A 242 19.37 -2.83 7.32
C ARG A 242 19.06 -2.78 5.82
N PRO A 243 19.10 -1.60 5.17
CA PRO A 243 18.84 -1.50 3.73
C PRO A 243 19.81 -2.36 2.91
N GLY A 244 19.31 -2.96 1.82
CA GLY A 244 20.10 -3.79 0.91
C GLY A 244 21.29 -3.03 0.29
N GLY A 245 22.39 -3.74 0.04
CA GLY A 245 23.63 -3.14 -0.48
C GLY A 245 23.47 -2.40 -1.81
N ALA A 246 22.60 -2.91 -2.70
CA ALA A 246 22.30 -2.28 -3.99
C ALA A 246 21.59 -0.92 -3.81
N TYR A 247 20.63 -0.83 -2.88
CA TYR A 247 19.95 0.42 -2.55
C TYR A 247 20.91 1.46 -1.96
N LEU A 248 21.76 1.04 -1.02
CA LEU A 248 22.79 1.93 -0.46
C LEU A 248 23.77 2.41 -1.54
N ALA A 249 24.13 1.56 -2.50
CA ALA A 249 24.96 1.97 -3.63
C ALA A 249 24.24 2.97 -4.55
N ALA A 250 22.95 2.77 -4.81
CA ALA A 250 22.15 3.71 -5.59
C ALA A 250 22.03 5.09 -4.91
N LEU A 251 21.80 5.12 -3.59
CA LEU A 251 21.82 6.35 -2.79
C LEU A 251 23.15 7.09 -2.92
N ARG A 252 24.28 6.38 -2.76
CA ARG A 252 25.62 6.99 -2.92
C ARG A 252 25.85 7.57 -4.32
N ARG A 253 25.38 6.88 -5.36
CA ARG A 253 25.48 7.39 -6.74
C ARG A 253 24.64 8.64 -6.94
N ALA A 254 23.43 8.70 -6.37
CA ALA A 254 22.58 9.89 -6.43
C ALA A 254 23.24 11.08 -5.72
N GLU A 255 23.82 10.87 -4.53
CA GLU A 255 24.55 11.91 -3.80
C GLU A 255 25.76 12.44 -4.56
N ALA A 256 26.57 11.54 -5.13
CA ALA A 256 27.71 11.95 -5.93
C ALA A 256 27.31 12.82 -7.14
N ARG A 257 26.15 12.55 -7.75
CA ARG A 257 25.59 13.38 -8.84
C ARG A 257 25.17 14.76 -8.36
N VAL A 258 24.53 14.84 -7.20
CA VAL A 258 24.16 16.13 -6.58
C VAL A 258 25.40 16.97 -6.27
N ASP A 259 26.45 16.36 -5.73
CA ASP A 259 27.69 17.05 -5.41
C ASP A 259 28.40 17.55 -6.67
N ALA A 260 28.44 16.74 -7.73
CA ALA A 260 28.99 17.14 -9.02
C ALA A 260 28.21 18.33 -9.63
N ALA A 261 26.88 18.27 -9.59
CA ALA A 261 26.02 19.35 -10.10
C ALA A 261 26.13 20.64 -9.28
N GLY A 262 26.40 20.54 -7.97
CA GLY A 262 26.69 21.68 -7.11
C GLY A 262 28.01 22.38 -7.46
N ARG A 263 29.05 21.62 -7.84
CA ARG A 263 30.37 22.16 -8.23
C ARG A 263 30.36 22.80 -9.63
N ALA A 264 29.52 22.33 -10.53
CA ALA A 264 29.42 22.83 -11.91
C ALA A 264 28.69 24.17 -12.04
N ARG A 265 28.05 24.68 -10.97
CA ARG A 265 27.39 25.99 -10.99
C ARG A 265 28.47 27.08 -11.15
N PRO A 266 28.41 27.92 -12.21
CA PRO A 266 29.41 28.96 -12.40
C PRO A 266 29.43 29.88 -11.18
N ALA A 267 30.63 30.23 -10.72
CA ALA A 267 30.79 31.27 -9.71
C ALA A 267 30.03 32.53 -10.18
N PRO A 268 29.36 33.28 -9.28
CA PRO A 268 28.82 34.57 -9.66
C PRO A 268 29.97 35.37 -10.27
N GLY A 269 29.83 35.73 -11.55
CA GLY A 269 30.84 36.49 -12.27
C GLY A 269 31.20 37.75 -11.48
N PRO A 270 32.44 38.24 -11.57
CA PRO A 270 32.85 39.42 -10.81
C PRO A 270 31.87 40.54 -11.09
N SER A 271 31.21 41.03 -10.04
CA SER A 271 30.35 42.20 -10.10
C SER A 271 31.16 43.33 -10.73
N LEU A 272 30.81 43.72 -11.95
CA LEU A 272 31.30 44.94 -12.59
C LEU A 272 30.69 46.13 -11.86
N THR A 273 31.09 46.34 -10.62
CA THR A 273 30.78 47.53 -9.84
C THR A 273 32.03 48.41 -9.89
N GLY A 274 31.98 49.47 -10.69
CA GLY A 274 32.89 50.61 -10.52
C GLY A 274 33.76 51.03 -11.69
N ALA A 275 33.29 50.95 -12.93
CA ALA A 275 33.82 51.81 -14.00
C ALA A 275 32.99 53.11 -14.09
N ALA A 276 33.15 54.00 -13.12
CA ALA A 276 32.77 55.41 -13.25
C ALA A 276 33.33 56.23 -12.08
N ARG A 277 34.47 56.89 -12.29
CA ARG A 277 34.60 58.34 -12.09
C ARG A 277 35.90 58.83 -12.74
N ARG A 278 35.71 59.91 -13.49
CA ARG A 278 36.72 60.75 -14.15
C ARG A 278 37.48 61.56 -13.11
#